data_AF-A0A516V4Y6-F1
#
_entry.id   AF-A0A516V4Y6-F1
#
_cell.length_a   1.000
_cell.length_b   1.000
_cell.length_c   1.000
_cell.angle_alpha   90.00
_cell.angle_beta   90.00
_cell.angle_gamma   90.00
#
_symmetry.space_group_name_H-M   'P 1'
#
loop_
_entity.id
_entity.type
_entity.pdbx_description
1 polymer ?
#
loop_
_entity_poly.entity_id
_entity_poly.type
_entity_poly.pdbx_seq_one_letter_code
_entity_poly.pdbx_strand_id
1 'polypeptide(L)'
;MRWFPLLLLLAAFPALAGEPAFRPQWTATCKFGSTDFSLRFESRSGDAYQDDQVVTLVWGKAKPAPLPVGPALFEPARFVSDAKNYCRDIGAFEWSHGRLLLLIPRNGRPSSDQLIAVVIDAKTGAFVQNGGTLGAIWQDVRLLRHGQGFRVLLERSWHVEANDGGEFPAPDWMLLSEEQGRLVHEWEFDRK
;
A
#
# COMPACT_ATOMS: atom_id res chain seq x y z
N MET A 1 63.82 -23.97 -17.45
CA MET A 1 62.46 -23.73 -18.00
C MET A 1 61.53 -23.46 -16.82
N ARG A 2 61.09 -22.21 -16.63
CA ARG A 2 60.20 -21.81 -15.53
C ARG A 2 58.82 -21.52 -16.11
N TRP A 3 57.84 -22.31 -15.70
CA TRP A 3 56.42 -22.17 -16.06
C TRP A 3 55.77 -21.17 -15.10
N PHE A 4 55.21 -20.08 -15.63
CA PHE A 4 54.37 -19.15 -14.87
C PHE A 4 52.89 -19.51 -15.15
N PRO A 5 52.07 -19.84 -14.14
CA PRO A 5 50.65 -19.97 -14.35
C PRO A 5 50.02 -18.58 -14.40
N LEU A 6 49.32 -18.30 -15.49
CA LEU A 6 48.55 -17.08 -15.71
C LEU A 6 47.30 -17.15 -14.82
N LEU A 7 47.29 -16.37 -13.73
CA LEU A 7 46.09 -16.17 -12.91
C LEU A 7 45.12 -15.25 -13.68
N LEU A 8 44.10 -15.86 -14.30
CA LEU A 8 42.93 -15.18 -14.81
C LEU A 8 42.11 -14.64 -13.62
N LEU A 9 42.27 -13.35 -13.31
CA LEU A 9 41.34 -12.60 -12.47
C LEU A 9 40.03 -12.42 -13.23
N LEU A 10 39.01 -13.20 -12.89
CA LEU A 10 37.63 -12.89 -13.24
C LEU A 10 37.24 -11.60 -12.50
N ALA A 11 37.18 -10.49 -13.22
CA ALA A 11 36.51 -9.29 -12.76
C ALA A 11 35.00 -9.58 -12.68
N ALA A 12 34.50 -9.78 -11.46
CA ALA A 12 33.07 -9.80 -11.20
C ALA A 12 32.55 -8.37 -11.35
N PHE A 13 31.90 -8.08 -12.49
CA PHE A 13 31.15 -6.84 -12.63
C PHE A 13 29.95 -6.90 -11.67
N PRO A 14 29.78 -5.91 -10.78
CA PRO A 14 28.56 -5.82 -10.00
C PRO A 14 27.41 -5.61 -10.98
N ALA A 15 26.46 -6.56 -10.99
CA ALA A 15 25.20 -6.34 -11.66
C ALA A 15 24.56 -5.11 -11.00
N LEU A 16 24.46 -4.01 -11.76
CA LEU A 16 23.58 -2.91 -11.40
C LEU A 16 22.19 -3.53 -11.22
N ALA A 17 21.73 -3.59 -9.98
CA ALA A 17 20.35 -3.93 -9.69
C ALA A 17 19.50 -2.85 -10.37
N GLY A 18 18.93 -3.18 -11.53
CA GLY A 18 17.99 -2.29 -12.21
C GLY A 18 16.85 -1.96 -11.25
N GLU A 19 16.42 -0.70 -11.26
CA GLU A 19 15.23 -0.29 -10.52
C GLU A 19 14.08 -1.26 -10.83
N PRO A 20 13.27 -1.64 -9.83
CA PRO A 20 12.14 -2.53 -10.06
C PRO A 20 11.25 -1.91 -11.14
N ALA A 21 11.17 -2.58 -12.30
CA ALA A 21 10.34 -2.11 -13.39
C ALA A 21 8.86 -2.15 -12.97
N PHE A 22 8.16 -1.02 -13.15
CA PHE A 22 6.72 -0.97 -12.98
C PHE A 22 6.05 -2.01 -13.88
N ARG A 23 4.88 -2.49 -13.45
CA ARG A 23 4.14 -3.53 -14.17
C ARG A 23 2.84 -2.93 -14.69
N PRO A 24 2.50 -3.11 -15.98
CA PRO A 24 1.23 -2.61 -16.51
C PRO A 24 0.04 -3.35 -15.92
N GLN A 25 0.26 -4.54 -15.37
CA GLN A 25 -0.74 -5.31 -14.64
C GLN A 25 -0.13 -6.10 -13.49
N TRP A 26 -0.85 -6.21 -12.38
CA TRP A 26 -0.51 -7.11 -11.28
C TRP A 26 -1.74 -7.47 -10.44
N THR A 27 -1.61 -8.43 -9.52
CA THR A 27 -2.72 -8.90 -8.71
C THR A 27 -2.28 -9.14 -7.27
N ALA A 28 -2.99 -8.53 -6.32
CA ALA A 28 -2.89 -8.85 -4.91
C ALA A 28 -3.83 -10.03 -4.60
N THR A 29 -3.27 -11.15 -4.12
CA THR A 29 -4.04 -12.33 -3.73
C THR A 29 -4.33 -12.32 -2.24
N CYS A 30 -5.57 -12.62 -1.88
CA CYS A 30 -6.07 -12.49 -0.53
C CYS A 30 -6.98 -13.66 -0.12
N LYS A 31 -7.09 -13.90 1.19
CA LYS A 31 -7.93 -14.95 1.74
C LYS A 31 -8.57 -14.53 3.06
N PHE A 32 -9.89 -14.46 3.08
CA PHE A 32 -10.69 -14.14 4.27
C PHE A 32 -11.59 -15.32 4.64
N GLY A 33 -11.29 -15.98 5.77
CA GLY A 33 -11.95 -17.23 6.14
C GLY A 33 -11.76 -18.31 5.07
N SER A 34 -12.88 -18.82 4.52
CA SER A 34 -12.90 -19.76 3.40
C SER A 34 -12.98 -19.09 2.03
N THR A 35 -13.06 -17.76 1.97
CA THR A 35 -13.25 -17.02 0.72
C THR A 35 -11.91 -16.50 0.22
N ASP A 36 -11.49 -16.96 -0.96
CA ASP A 36 -10.40 -16.35 -1.70
C ASP A 36 -10.92 -15.11 -2.45
N PHE A 37 -10.14 -14.03 -2.42
CA PHE A 37 -10.43 -12.82 -3.18
C PHE A 37 -9.13 -12.20 -3.70
N SER A 38 -9.24 -11.29 -4.66
CA SER A 38 -8.07 -10.61 -5.21
C SER A 38 -8.40 -9.21 -5.69
N LEU A 39 -7.42 -8.31 -5.64
CA LEU A 39 -7.47 -7.02 -6.33
C LEU A 39 -6.57 -7.11 -7.56
N ARG A 40 -7.14 -6.84 -8.72
CA ARG A 40 -6.41 -6.74 -9.99
C ARG A 40 -6.16 -5.27 -10.31
N PHE A 41 -4.94 -4.97 -10.68
CA PHE A 41 -4.46 -3.65 -11.06
C PHE A 41 -4.09 -3.74 -12.53
N GLU A 42 -4.76 -2.97 -13.39
CA GLU A 42 -4.65 -3.10 -14.84
C GLU A 42 -4.59 -1.71 -15.49
N SER A 43 -3.48 -1.41 -16.17
CA SER A 43 -3.31 -0.20 -17.00
C SER A 43 -4.29 -0.22 -18.17
N ARG A 44 -4.94 0.92 -18.41
CA ARG A 44 -5.86 1.08 -19.54
C ARG A 44 -5.13 1.19 -20.88
N SER A 45 -3.97 1.83 -20.90
CA SER A 45 -3.11 1.98 -22.08
C SER A 45 -2.21 0.77 -22.32
N GLY A 46 -1.97 -0.04 -21.29
CA GLY A 46 -0.95 -1.11 -21.30
C GLY A 46 0.46 -0.60 -21.03
N ASP A 47 0.65 0.69 -20.78
CA ASP A 47 1.92 1.28 -20.37
C ASP A 47 2.11 1.13 -18.86
N ALA A 48 3.28 0.63 -18.44
CA ALA A 48 3.61 0.39 -17.06
C ALA A 48 3.88 1.66 -16.25
N TYR A 49 4.12 2.79 -16.91
CA TYR A 49 4.51 4.05 -16.28
C TYR A 49 3.38 5.08 -16.24
N GLN A 50 2.24 4.82 -16.90
CA GLN A 50 1.09 5.71 -16.91
C GLN A 50 0.26 5.56 -15.64
N ASP A 51 -0.27 6.69 -15.16
CA ASP A 51 -1.18 6.76 -14.01
C ASP A 51 -2.63 6.41 -14.41
N ASP A 52 -2.80 5.28 -15.08
CA ASP A 52 -4.08 4.89 -15.68
C ASP A 52 -4.56 3.49 -15.27
N GLN A 53 -3.91 2.88 -14.27
CA GLN A 53 -4.36 1.59 -13.76
C GLN A 53 -5.69 1.74 -13.03
N VAL A 54 -6.57 0.78 -13.24
CA VAL A 54 -7.81 0.63 -12.50
C VAL A 54 -7.75 -0.57 -11.58
N VAL A 55 -8.50 -0.50 -10.49
CA VAL A 55 -8.54 -1.58 -9.48
C VAL A 55 -9.85 -2.33 -9.58
N THR A 56 -9.78 -3.63 -9.86
CA THR A 56 -10.93 -4.53 -9.93
C THR A 56 -10.87 -5.55 -8.80
N LEU A 57 -11.91 -5.59 -7.98
CA LEU A 57 -12.11 -6.61 -6.96
C LEU A 57 -12.73 -7.86 -7.59
N VAL A 58 -12.15 -9.02 -7.27
CA VAL A 58 -12.72 -10.34 -7.56
C VAL A 58 -12.96 -11.04 -6.23
N TRP A 59 -14.22 -11.30 -5.87
CA TRP A 59 -14.61 -11.85 -4.57
C TRP A 59 -15.22 -13.24 -4.70
N GLY A 60 -14.46 -14.29 -4.36
CA GLY A 60 -14.90 -15.67 -4.53
C GLY A 60 -15.36 -15.96 -5.96
N LYS A 61 -16.64 -16.33 -6.13
CA LYS A 61 -17.29 -16.57 -7.43
C LYS A 61 -18.15 -15.40 -7.91
N ALA A 62 -18.16 -14.27 -7.20
CA ALA A 62 -18.92 -13.10 -7.60
C ALA A 62 -18.38 -12.50 -8.90
N LYS A 63 -19.23 -11.74 -9.60
CA LYS A 63 -18.80 -10.98 -10.78
C LYS A 63 -17.71 -9.98 -10.35
N PRO A 64 -16.62 -9.83 -11.11
CA PRO A 64 -15.63 -8.79 -10.87
C PRO A 64 -16.28 -7.40 -10.83
N ALA A 65 -15.88 -6.59 -9.86
CA ALA A 65 -16.42 -5.25 -9.65
C ALA A 65 -15.28 -4.22 -9.56
N PRO A 66 -15.33 -3.11 -10.30
CA PRO A 66 -14.35 -2.05 -10.15
C PRO A 66 -14.50 -1.40 -8.76
N LEU A 67 -13.38 -1.17 -8.08
CA LEU A 67 -13.38 -0.34 -6.88
C LEU A 67 -13.41 1.14 -7.31
N PRO A 68 -14.20 2.00 -6.66
CA PRO A 68 -14.31 3.41 -7.01
C PRO A 68 -13.13 4.22 -6.43
N VAL A 69 -11.92 3.81 -6.79
CA VAL A 69 -10.68 4.57 -6.61
C VAL A 69 -10.30 5.18 -7.95
N GLY A 70 -9.75 6.40 -7.94
CA GLY A 70 -9.32 7.06 -9.17
C GLY A 70 -8.21 6.27 -9.88
N PRO A 71 -8.10 6.36 -11.22
CA PRO A 71 -6.96 5.80 -11.94
C PRO A 71 -5.65 6.36 -11.41
N ALA A 72 -4.65 5.50 -11.26
CA ALA A 72 -3.31 5.85 -10.82
C ALA A 72 -2.35 4.71 -11.18
N LEU A 73 -1.07 4.88 -10.88
CA LEU A 73 -0.17 3.75 -10.77
C LEU A 73 -0.21 3.19 -9.34
N PHE A 74 -0.42 1.88 -9.20
CA PHE A 74 -0.45 1.19 -7.91
C PHE A 74 0.70 0.22 -7.81
N GLU A 75 1.22 0.08 -6.60
CA GLU A 75 2.38 -0.77 -6.35
C GLU A 75 2.18 -1.65 -5.13
N PRO A 76 2.83 -2.82 -5.11
CA PRO A 76 2.83 -3.66 -3.92
C PRO A 76 3.60 -2.96 -2.81
N ALA A 77 3.05 -2.96 -1.59
CA ALA A 77 3.78 -2.53 -0.41
C ALA A 77 3.76 -3.62 0.66
N ARG A 78 4.79 -3.60 1.50
CA ARG A 78 4.85 -4.45 2.67
C ARG A 78 4.06 -3.82 3.82
N PHE A 79 3.26 -4.63 4.48
CA PHE A 79 2.51 -4.25 5.67
C PHE A 79 3.10 -4.94 6.90
N VAL A 80 3.40 -4.17 7.94
CA VAL A 80 3.84 -4.64 9.25
C VAL A 80 2.75 -4.29 10.26
N SER A 81 2.06 -5.30 10.78
CA SER A 81 0.88 -5.10 11.62
C SER A 81 0.78 -6.12 12.75
N ASP A 82 0.21 -5.71 13.88
CA ASP A 82 -0.21 -6.61 14.96
C ASP A 82 -1.57 -7.30 14.67
N ALA A 83 -2.32 -6.78 13.70
CA ALA A 83 -3.53 -7.37 13.20
C ALA A 83 -3.25 -8.30 12.01
N LYS A 84 -4.07 -9.34 11.89
CA LYS A 84 -4.00 -10.26 10.75
C LYS A 84 -4.30 -9.51 9.44
N ASN A 85 -3.31 -9.50 8.54
CA ASN A 85 -3.50 -9.09 7.16
C ASN A 85 -3.99 -10.27 6.32
N TYR A 86 -5.07 -10.07 5.57
CA TYR A 86 -5.69 -11.08 4.71
C TYR A 86 -5.15 -11.08 3.27
N CYS A 87 -4.28 -10.12 2.91
CA CYS A 87 -3.68 -10.01 1.59
C CYS A 87 -2.17 -10.10 1.65
N ARG A 88 -1.58 -10.55 0.54
CA ARG A 88 -0.18 -10.26 0.20
C ARG A 88 -0.14 -8.98 -0.62
N ASP A 89 0.90 -8.17 -0.46
CA ASP A 89 1.22 -7.00 -1.29
C ASP A 89 0.31 -5.75 -1.10
N ILE A 90 -0.82 -5.88 -0.41
CA ILE A 90 -1.64 -4.77 0.10
C ILE A 90 -2.08 -5.05 1.55
N GLY A 91 -2.77 -4.09 2.17
CA GLY A 91 -3.43 -4.30 3.45
C GLY A 91 -4.88 -4.71 3.27
N ALA A 92 -5.31 -5.80 3.90
CA ALA A 92 -6.72 -6.11 4.11
C ALA A 92 -6.92 -6.57 5.54
N PHE A 93 -7.68 -5.80 6.31
CA PHE A 93 -7.85 -6.02 7.74
C PHE A 93 -9.33 -6.05 8.11
N GLU A 94 -9.66 -6.88 9.10
CA GLU A 94 -11.01 -6.87 9.68
C GLU A 94 -11.35 -5.49 10.22
N TRP A 95 -12.52 -5.01 9.81
CA TRP A 95 -13.11 -3.74 10.18
C TRP A 95 -14.48 -3.96 10.80
N SER A 96 -15.00 -2.94 11.48
CA SER A 96 -16.28 -2.99 12.20
C SER A 96 -17.44 -3.48 11.33
N HIS A 97 -18.42 -4.10 11.98
CA HIS A 97 -19.68 -4.55 11.36
C HIS A 97 -19.51 -5.56 10.22
N GLY A 98 -18.52 -6.47 10.31
CA GLY A 98 -18.32 -7.53 9.31
C GLY A 98 -17.82 -7.00 7.97
N ARG A 99 -16.99 -5.95 8.02
CA ARG A 99 -16.39 -5.30 6.85
C ARG A 99 -14.89 -5.59 6.80
N LEU A 100 -14.28 -5.33 5.65
CA LEU A 100 -12.83 -5.27 5.51
C LEU A 100 -12.40 -3.86 5.16
N LEU A 101 -11.35 -3.40 5.82
CA LEU A 101 -10.58 -2.23 5.43
C LEU A 101 -9.46 -2.69 4.49
N LEU A 102 -9.50 -2.19 3.26
CA LEU A 102 -8.44 -2.32 2.27
C LEU A 102 -7.56 -1.07 2.33
N LEU A 103 -6.25 -1.27 2.44
CA LEU A 103 -5.22 -0.24 2.39
C LEU A 103 -4.38 -0.48 1.14
N ILE A 104 -4.53 0.40 0.16
CA ILE A 104 -4.00 0.23 -1.19
C ILE A 104 -2.88 1.26 -1.41
N PRO A 105 -1.63 0.83 -1.61
CA PRO A 105 -0.52 1.72 -1.94
C PRO A 105 -0.67 2.24 -3.37
N ARG A 106 -0.50 3.55 -3.52
CA ARG A 106 -0.50 4.29 -4.78
C ARG A 106 0.86 4.93 -4.95
N ASN A 107 1.45 4.78 -6.13
CA ASN A 107 2.71 5.44 -6.42
C ASN A 107 2.56 6.96 -6.32
N GLY A 108 3.49 7.61 -5.62
CA GLY A 108 3.43 9.04 -5.30
C GLY A 108 4.39 9.92 -6.12
N ARG A 109 5.06 9.38 -7.14
CA ARG A 109 6.15 10.06 -7.84
C ARG A 109 5.79 11.48 -8.29
N PRO A 110 6.73 12.45 -8.15
CA PRO A 110 8.09 12.31 -7.60
C PRO A 110 8.15 12.32 -6.05
N SER A 111 7.01 12.32 -5.37
CA SER A 111 6.91 12.30 -3.90
C SER A 111 6.85 10.85 -3.38
N SER A 112 6.78 10.70 -2.05
CA SER A 112 6.55 9.41 -1.40
C SER A 112 5.20 8.79 -1.81
N ASP A 113 5.19 7.46 -1.91
CA ASP A 113 3.98 6.69 -2.18
C ASP A 113 2.89 6.99 -1.18
N GLN A 114 1.65 6.98 -1.63
CA GLN A 114 0.47 7.35 -0.86
C GLN A 114 -0.33 6.10 -0.49
N LEU A 115 -1.03 6.16 0.63
CA LEU A 115 -1.93 5.08 1.06
C LEU A 115 -3.38 5.49 0.87
N ILE A 116 -4.19 4.64 0.22
CA ILE A 116 -5.63 4.85 0.03
C ILE A 116 -6.42 3.87 0.90
N ALA A 117 -7.50 4.33 1.52
CA ALA A 117 -8.43 3.49 2.28
C ALA A 117 -9.72 3.20 1.51
N VAL A 118 -10.14 1.94 1.49
CA VAL A 118 -11.43 1.50 0.94
C VAL A 118 -12.06 0.50 1.91
N VAL A 119 -13.37 0.59 2.12
CA VAL A 119 -14.13 -0.36 2.93
C VAL A 119 -15.02 -1.20 2.02
N ILE A 120 -15.01 -2.52 2.23
CA ILE A 120 -15.89 -3.47 1.55
C ILE A 120 -16.64 -4.34 2.56
N ASP A 121 -17.79 -4.88 2.17
CA ASP A 121 -18.55 -5.85 2.95
C ASP A 121 -17.84 -7.22 2.89
N ALA A 122 -17.51 -7.81 4.05
CA ALA A 122 -16.70 -9.03 4.10
C ALA A 122 -17.48 -10.30 3.75
N LYS A 123 -18.80 -10.22 3.58
CA LYS A 123 -19.63 -11.36 3.16
C LYS A 123 -19.78 -11.40 1.64
N THR A 124 -20.03 -10.24 1.04
CA THR A 124 -20.41 -10.11 -0.37
C THR A 124 -19.30 -9.57 -1.26
N GLY A 125 -18.28 -8.93 -0.68
CA GLY A 125 -17.28 -8.17 -1.43
C GLY A 125 -17.84 -6.87 -2.02
N ALA A 126 -19.04 -6.44 -1.63
CA ALA A 126 -19.60 -5.19 -2.13
C ALA A 126 -18.81 -3.99 -1.60
N PHE A 127 -18.58 -3.00 -2.46
CA PHE A 127 -18.03 -1.72 -2.03
C PHE A 127 -18.96 -1.04 -1.02
N VAL A 128 -18.39 -0.51 0.06
CA VAL A 128 -19.12 0.21 1.11
C VAL A 128 -18.74 1.69 1.10
N GLN A 129 -17.45 2.01 1.19
CA GLN A 129 -16.98 3.39 1.27
C GLN A 129 -15.57 3.56 0.70
N ASN A 130 -15.31 4.72 0.10
CA ASN A 130 -13.97 5.18 -0.23
C ASN A 130 -13.54 6.17 0.87
N GLY A 131 -12.45 5.84 1.56
CA GLY A 131 -11.83 6.65 2.61
C GLY A 131 -10.91 7.75 2.08
N GLY A 132 -10.58 7.72 0.79
CA GLY A 132 -9.64 8.65 0.17
C GLY A 132 -8.19 8.31 0.48
N THR A 133 -7.31 9.25 0.14
CA THR A 133 -5.88 9.18 0.44
C THR A 133 -5.64 9.55 1.91
N LEU A 134 -4.99 8.66 2.64
CA LEU A 134 -4.61 8.85 4.04
C LEU A 134 -3.34 9.69 4.18
N GLY A 135 -2.35 9.46 3.33
CA GLY A 135 -1.08 10.18 3.36
C GLY A 135 0.10 9.36 2.82
N ALA A 136 1.29 9.91 2.96
CA ALA A 136 2.54 9.32 2.48
C ALA A 136 3.00 8.13 3.35
N ILE A 137 3.50 7.08 2.71
CA ILE A 137 4.02 5.86 3.33
C ILE A 137 5.47 6.10 3.74
N TRP A 138 5.81 5.74 4.98
CA TRP A 138 7.17 5.80 5.51
C TRP A 138 7.85 4.42 5.45
N GLN A 139 8.60 4.14 4.38
CA GLN A 139 9.27 2.86 4.09
C GLN A 139 8.32 1.65 3.93
N ASP A 140 7.81 1.13 5.05
CA ASP A 140 6.83 0.04 5.13
C ASP A 140 5.53 0.58 5.74
N VAL A 141 4.37 0.06 5.33
CA VAL A 141 3.11 0.46 5.96
C VAL A 141 2.99 -0.21 7.33
N ARG A 142 3.17 0.58 8.40
CA ARG A 142 3.03 0.10 9.78
C ARG A 142 1.63 0.38 10.30
N LEU A 143 1.00 -0.64 10.87
CA LEU A 143 -0.36 -0.58 11.38
C LEU A 143 -0.43 -1.18 12.78
N LEU A 144 -1.21 -0.56 13.67
CA LEU A 144 -1.51 -1.10 15.00
C LEU A 144 -3.02 -1.11 15.23
N ARG A 145 -3.57 -2.19 15.79
CA ARG A 145 -4.98 -2.23 16.20
C ARG A 145 -5.23 -1.22 17.31
N HIS A 146 -6.31 -0.43 17.19
CA HIS A 146 -6.71 0.52 18.23
C HIS A 146 -8.22 0.48 18.43
N GLY A 147 -8.67 -0.21 19.47
CA GLY A 147 -10.10 -0.47 19.68
C GLY A 147 -10.70 -1.20 18.47
N GLN A 148 -11.74 -0.62 17.87
CA GLN A 148 -12.35 -1.12 16.62
C GLN A 148 -11.66 -0.61 15.35
N GLY A 149 -10.72 0.33 15.47
CA GLY A 149 -10.01 0.97 14.37
C GLY A 149 -8.54 0.56 14.27
N PHE A 150 -7.75 1.43 13.64
CA PHE A 150 -6.31 1.24 13.45
C PHE A 150 -5.55 2.55 13.61
N ARG A 151 -4.30 2.47 14.07
CA ARG A 151 -3.30 3.52 13.90
C ARG A 151 -2.40 3.14 12.75
N VAL A 152 -2.19 4.03 11.80
CA VAL A 152 -1.30 3.87 10.65
C VAL A 152 -0.15 4.85 10.81
N LEU A 153 1.09 4.40 10.69
CA LEU A 153 2.25 5.30 10.67
C LEU A 153 2.45 5.81 9.25
N LEU A 154 2.38 7.14 9.08
CA LEU A 154 2.49 7.82 7.79
C LEU A 154 3.44 9.03 7.93
N GLU A 155 4.03 9.50 6.84
CA GLU A 155 4.84 10.71 6.86
C GLU A 155 3.95 11.93 7.09
N ARG A 156 4.27 12.74 8.10
CA ARG A 156 3.52 13.94 8.50
C ARG A 156 4.39 15.18 8.34
N SER A 157 4.49 15.67 7.11
CA SER A 157 5.11 16.96 6.77
C SER A 157 6.55 17.19 7.28
N TRP A 158 7.13 18.30 6.84
CA TRP A 158 8.55 18.60 6.91
C TRP A 158 8.88 19.35 8.20
N HIS A 159 9.72 18.77 9.06
CA HIS A 159 10.34 19.56 10.13
C HIS A 159 11.52 20.32 9.54
N VAL A 160 11.47 21.65 9.63
CA VAL A 160 12.64 22.51 9.43
C VAL A 160 13.36 22.58 10.76
N GLU A 161 14.52 21.92 10.88
CA GLU A 161 15.38 22.13 12.05
C GLU A 161 15.86 23.58 12.07
N ALA A 162 15.72 24.23 13.22
CA ALA A 162 15.93 25.67 13.36
C ALA A 162 17.39 26.14 13.18
N ASN A 163 18.36 25.26 12.93
CA ASN A 163 19.78 25.70 12.86
C ASN A 163 20.66 25.11 11.75
N ASP A 164 20.35 24.00 11.05
CA ASP A 164 21.30 23.43 10.07
C ASP A 164 20.65 22.81 8.80
N GLY A 165 19.50 23.32 8.36
CA GLY A 165 19.08 23.24 6.95
C GLY A 165 18.80 21.85 6.35
N GLY A 166 18.56 20.84 7.18
CA GLY A 166 18.05 19.54 6.73
C GLY A 166 16.53 19.46 6.88
N GLU A 167 15.81 19.22 5.79
CA GLU A 167 14.39 18.88 5.80
C GLU A 167 14.26 17.36 5.95
N PHE A 168 13.69 16.88 7.06
CA PHE A 168 13.43 15.46 7.26
C PHE A 168 11.93 15.20 7.42
N PRO A 169 11.35 14.24 6.67
CA PRO A 169 9.98 13.81 6.90
C PRO A 169 9.88 13.16 8.28
N ALA A 170 8.95 13.65 9.11
CA ALA A 170 8.69 13.06 10.42
C ALA A 170 7.47 12.12 10.33
N PRO A 171 7.62 10.82 10.63
CA PRO A 171 6.48 9.92 10.67
C PRO A 171 5.62 10.19 11.90
N ASP A 172 4.30 10.11 11.75
CA ASP A 172 3.33 10.23 12.84
C ASP A 172 2.18 9.24 12.66
N TRP A 173 1.42 9.01 13.74
CA TRP A 173 0.27 8.11 13.74
C TRP A 173 -0.99 8.83 13.26
N MET A 174 -1.58 8.30 12.20
CA MET A 174 -2.94 8.59 11.78
C MET A 174 -3.89 7.54 12.37
N LEU A 175 -4.89 7.99 13.10
CA LEU A 175 -5.96 7.12 13.54
C LEU A 175 -7.00 6.95 12.43
N LEU A 176 -7.37 5.72 12.15
CA LEU A 176 -8.53 5.32 11.36
C LEU A 176 -9.61 4.79 12.32
N SER A 177 -10.80 5.36 12.28
CA SER A 177 -11.94 4.97 13.10
C SER A 177 -13.23 4.92 12.28
N GLU A 178 -14.31 4.40 12.87
CA GLU A 178 -15.66 4.48 12.31
C GLU A 178 -16.53 5.39 13.17
N GLU A 179 -17.11 6.42 12.56
CA GLU A 179 -18.06 7.33 13.18
C GLU A 179 -19.34 7.38 12.36
N GLN A 180 -20.47 7.07 13.00
CA GLN A 180 -21.79 7.03 12.35
C GLN A 180 -21.80 6.18 11.06
N GLY A 181 -21.06 5.07 11.06
CA GLY A 181 -20.96 4.17 9.92
C GLY A 181 -19.98 4.61 8.83
N ARG A 182 -19.27 5.72 9.00
CA ARG A 182 -18.28 6.26 8.06
C ARG A 182 -16.87 6.06 8.58
N LEU A 183 -15.96 5.67 7.70
CA LEU A 183 -14.52 5.75 7.94
C LEU A 183 -14.12 7.22 8.10
N VAL A 184 -13.49 7.51 9.22
CA VAL A 184 -12.89 8.80 9.59
C VAL A 184 -11.41 8.58 9.82
N HIS A 185 -10.60 9.58 9.47
CA HIS A 185 -9.17 9.55 9.71
C HIS A 185 -8.66 10.90 10.23
N GLU A 186 -7.82 10.87 11.25
CA GLU A 186 -7.26 12.07 11.88
C GLU A 186 -5.86 11.81 12.41
N TRP A 187 -5.01 12.84 12.42
CA TRP A 187 -3.69 12.75 13.05
C TRP A 187 -3.86 12.76 14.56
N GLU A 188 -3.13 11.89 15.27
CA GLU A 188 -3.28 11.80 16.73
C GLU A 188 -2.93 13.08 17.47
N PHE A 189 -1.95 13.84 16.98
CA PHE A 189 -1.55 15.10 17.56
C PHE A 189 -2.62 16.20 17.44
N ASP A 190 -3.54 16.09 16.47
CA ASP A 190 -4.58 17.09 16.24
C ASP A 190 -5.79 16.90 17.18
N ARG A 191 -5.79 15.82 17.98
CA ARG A 191 -6.78 15.61 19.05
C ARG A 191 -6.50 16.57 20.20
N LYS A 192 -7.37 17.58 20.32
CA LYS A 192 -7.46 18.49 21.48
C LYS A 192 -8.27 17.88 22.61
#